data_AF-A0A387HT31-F1
#
_entry.id   AF-A0A387HT31-F1
#
_cell.length_a   1.000
_cell.length_b   1.000
_cell.length_c   1.000
_cell.angle_alpha   90.00
_cell.angle_beta   90.00
_cell.angle_gamma   90.00
#
_symmetry.space_group_name_H-M   'P 1'
#
loop_
_entity.id
_entity.type
_entity.pdbx_description
1 polymer ?
#
loop_
_entity_poly.entity_id
_entity_poly.type
_entity_poly.pdbx_seq_one_letter_code
_entity_poly.pdbx_strand_id
1 'polypeptide(L)'
;MLTDGDAQVADNRARLEDLIRGLFSSWEEMAAAADDPLLSVAAWYLGEVQVRHYGTVWQCRPRPAQSPDEYDEPYVMAPESLSGTDGMDGEEDDGERDAEDCDVLCVPADELRALLLRDEDERLRDVLNRYLY
;
A
#
# COMPACT_ATOMS: atom_id res chain seq x y z
N MET A 1 -24.59 5.44 6.77
CA MET A 1 -24.78 4.42 7.83
C MET A 1 -23.59 3.48 7.69
N LEU A 2 -22.59 3.58 8.57
CA LEU A 2 -21.43 2.70 8.54
C LEU A 2 -21.93 1.26 8.75
N THR A 3 -21.48 0.33 7.93
CA THR A 3 -21.83 -1.07 8.13
C THR A 3 -21.07 -1.61 9.34
N ASP A 4 -21.58 -2.68 9.97
CA ASP A 4 -20.92 -3.34 11.10
C ASP A 4 -19.48 -3.78 10.73
N GLY A 5 -19.26 -4.11 9.45
CA GLY A 5 -17.93 -4.41 8.89
C GLY A 5 -16.99 -3.21 8.86
N ASP A 6 -17.47 -2.00 8.53
CA ASP A 6 -16.62 -0.80 8.47
C ASP A 6 -16.11 -0.40 9.85
N ALA A 7 -16.97 -0.54 10.88
CA ALA A 7 -16.58 -0.30 12.27
C ALA A 7 -15.52 -1.30 12.75
N GLN A 8 -15.69 -2.58 12.42
CA GLN A 8 -14.71 -3.62 12.76
C GLN A 8 -13.36 -3.40 12.07
N VAL A 9 -13.36 -2.97 10.80
CA VAL A 9 -12.14 -2.65 10.05
C VAL A 9 -11.42 -1.43 10.65
N ALA A 10 -12.18 -0.41 11.08
CA ALA A 10 -11.61 0.73 11.78
C ALA A 10 -10.97 0.36 13.13
N ASP A 11 -11.65 -0.47 13.93
CA ASP A 11 -11.11 -0.98 15.21
C ASP A 11 -9.85 -1.84 15.01
N ASN A 12 -9.89 -2.77 14.06
CA ASN A 12 -8.73 -3.62 13.75
C ASN A 12 -7.52 -2.80 13.29
N ARG A 13 -7.73 -1.74 12.50
CA ARG A 13 -6.65 -0.85 12.07
C ARG A 13 -6.04 -0.07 13.24
N ALA A 14 -6.87 0.45 14.16
CA ALA A 14 -6.37 1.14 15.35
C ALA A 14 -5.53 0.19 16.22
N ARG A 15 -6.00 -1.05 16.42
CA ARG A 15 -5.23 -2.07 17.15
C ARG A 15 -3.92 -2.45 16.46
N LEU A 16 -3.91 -2.50 15.13
CA LEU A 16 -2.69 -2.75 14.37
C LEU A 16 -1.68 -1.62 14.57
N GLU A 17 -2.12 -0.36 14.51
CA GLU A 17 -1.27 0.79 14.76
C GLU A 17 -0.64 0.74 16.17
N ASP A 18 -1.47 0.49 17.20
CA ASP A 18 -1.00 0.35 18.59
C ASP A 18 0.00 -0.81 18.74
N LEU A 19 -0.23 -1.93 18.04
CA LEU A 19 0.67 -3.07 18.04
C LEU A 19 2.03 -2.71 17.44
N ILE A 20 2.07 -2.04 16.28
CA ILE A 20 3.32 -1.65 15.62
C ILE A 20 4.10 -0.64 16.47
N ARG A 21 3.43 0.41 16.98
CA ARG A 21 4.06 1.41 17.87
C ARG A 21 4.54 0.80 19.20
N GLY A 22 3.93 -0.29 19.65
CA GLY A 22 4.33 -1.01 20.86
C GLY A 22 5.51 -1.97 20.66
N LEU A 23 5.73 -2.45 19.44
CA LEU A 23 6.80 -3.40 19.12
C LEU A 23 8.07 -2.72 18.64
N PHE A 24 7.95 -1.57 17.99
CA PHE A 24 9.08 -0.87 17.37
C PHE A 24 9.18 0.55 17.89
N SER A 25 10.40 0.96 18.22
CA SER A 25 10.69 2.27 18.81
C SER A 25 11.24 3.28 17.80
N SER A 26 11.66 2.81 16.62
CA SER A 26 12.28 3.63 15.58
C SER A 26 12.05 3.05 14.19
N TRP A 27 12.13 3.92 13.18
CA TRP A 27 12.05 3.53 11.79
C TRP A 27 13.16 2.55 11.40
N GLU A 28 14.38 2.71 11.93
CA GLU A 28 15.53 1.86 11.64
C GLU A 28 15.34 0.43 12.16
N GLU A 29 14.80 0.29 13.38
CA GLU A 29 14.42 -1.00 13.95
C GLU A 29 13.32 -1.67 13.10
N MET A 30 12.34 -0.84 12.72
CA MET A 30 11.38 -1.02 11.64
C MET A 30 11.94 -1.74 10.41
N ALA A 31 12.82 -1.02 9.73
CA ALA A 31 13.40 -1.38 8.45
C ALA A 31 14.32 -2.61 8.55
N ALA A 32 15.06 -2.75 9.66
CA ALA A 32 15.88 -3.94 9.90
C ALA A 32 15.04 -5.23 10.05
N ALA A 33 13.78 -5.11 10.45
CA ALA A 33 12.83 -6.20 10.55
C ALA A 33 11.93 -6.36 9.32
N ALA A 34 12.24 -5.74 8.16
CA ALA A 34 11.36 -5.71 6.98
C ALA A 34 10.82 -7.09 6.54
N ASP A 35 11.64 -8.15 6.65
CA ASP A 35 11.26 -9.52 6.31
C ASP A 35 10.50 -10.26 7.43
N ASP A 36 10.17 -9.58 8.53
CA ASP A 36 9.41 -10.17 9.64
C ASP A 36 8.00 -10.54 9.17
N PRO A 37 7.53 -11.78 9.43
CA PRO A 37 6.21 -12.23 9.03
C PRO A 37 5.07 -11.35 9.57
N LEU A 38 5.21 -10.75 10.75
CA LEU A 38 4.23 -9.83 11.31
C LEU A 38 4.09 -8.59 10.43
N LEU A 39 5.20 -7.98 10.04
CA LEU A 39 5.20 -6.78 9.19
C LEU A 39 4.66 -7.09 7.79
N SER A 40 5.02 -8.24 7.24
CA SER A 40 4.49 -8.73 5.97
C SER A 40 2.96 -8.89 6.00
N VAL A 41 2.43 -9.52 7.06
CA VAL A 41 0.98 -9.71 7.23
C VAL A 41 0.26 -8.39 7.51
N ALA A 42 0.88 -7.49 8.28
CA ALA A 42 0.36 -6.15 8.54
C ALA A 42 0.24 -5.33 7.25
N ALA A 43 1.28 -5.35 6.41
CA ALA A 43 1.30 -4.65 5.12
C ALA A 43 0.23 -5.22 4.18
N TRP A 44 0.12 -6.55 4.13
CA TRP A 44 -0.95 -7.23 3.37
C TRP A 44 -2.34 -6.84 3.88
N TYR A 45 -2.59 -6.87 5.19
CA TYR A 45 -3.88 -6.47 5.76
C TYR A 45 -4.24 -5.03 5.39
N LEU A 46 -3.29 -4.11 5.50
CA LEU A 46 -3.51 -2.70 5.17
C LEU A 46 -3.89 -2.51 3.70
N GLY A 47 -3.17 -3.14 2.77
CA GLY A 47 -3.52 -3.07 1.35
C GLY A 47 -4.84 -3.79 1.02
N GLU A 48 -5.18 -4.88 1.69
CA GLU A 48 -6.47 -5.56 1.53
C GLU A 48 -7.65 -4.70 1.97
N VAL A 49 -7.49 -3.88 3.01
CA VAL A 49 -8.49 -2.88 3.40
C VAL A 49 -8.68 -1.87 2.27
N GLN A 50 -7.59 -1.41 1.65
CA GLN A 50 -7.66 -0.46 0.53
C GLN A 50 -8.38 -1.10 -0.67
N VAL A 51 -8.00 -2.31 -1.06
CA VAL A 51 -8.58 -3.04 -2.20
C VAL A 51 -10.08 -3.27 -2.00
N ARG A 52 -10.49 -3.79 -0.83
CA ARG A 52 -11.89 -4.16 -0.60
C ARG A 52 -12.82 -2.97 -0.39
N HIS A 53 -12.34 -1.88 0.21
CA HIS A 53 -13.20 -0.74 0.56
C HIS A 53 -13.14 0.40 -0.45
N TYR A 54 -12.07 0.49 -1.26
CA TYR A 54 -11.85 1.60 -2.19
C TYR A 54 -11.64 1.15 -3.64
N GLY A 55 -11.73 -0.15 -3.92
CA GLY A 55 -11.64 -0.67 -5.29
C GLY A 55 -10.24 -0.56 -5.90
N THR A 56 -9.22 -0.31 -5.09
CA THR A 56 -7.82 -0.36 -5.54
C THR A 56 -7.43 -1.78 -5.92
N VAL A 57 -6.29 -1.91 -6.57
CA VAL A 57 -5.77 -3.20 -7.04
C VAL A 57 -4.35 -3.40 -6.56
N TRP A 58 -4.04 -4.63 -6.15
CA TRP A 58 -2.67 -5.03 -5.84
C TRP A 58 -1.84 -5.14 -7.10
N GLN A 59 -0.59 -4.70 -6.99
CA GLN A 59 0.48 -5.01 -7.91
C GLN A 59 1.69 -5.56 -7.19
N CYS A 60 2.46 -6.35 -7.92
CA CYS A 60 3.75 -6.86 -7.48
C CYS A 60 4.67 -6.88 -8.69
N ARG A 61 5.87 -6.32 -8.56
CA ARG A 61 6.89 -6.42 -9.61
C ARG A 61 7.53 -7.81 -9.53
N PRO A 62 7.50 -8.61 -10.60
CA PRO A 62 8.08 -9.95 -10.58
C PRO A 62 9.61 -9.94 -10.68
N ARG A 63 10.21 -8.77 -10.93
CA ARG A 63 11.65 -8.55 -10.99
C ARG A 63 12.05 -7.52 -9.94
N PRO A 64 13.22 -7.69 -9.31
CA PRO A 64 13.73 -6.69 -8.40
C PRO A 64 13.98 -5.36 -9.13
N ALA A 65 13.82 -4.28 -8.39
CA ALA A 65 14.04 -2.91 -8.77
C ALA A 65 15.44 -2.76 -9.37
N GLN A 66 15.50 -2.25 -10.60
CA GLN A 66 16.77 -1.99 -11.27
C GLN A 66 17.26 -0.56 -11.05
N SER A 67 16.40 0.29 -10.49
CA SER A 67 16.65 1.68 -10.16
C SER A 67 16.02 2.06 -8.81
N PRO A 68 16.52 3.12 -8.13
CA PRO A 68 15.95 3.57 -6.85
C PRO A 68 14.50 4.07 -6.95
N ASP A 69 14.04 4.39 -8.15
CA ASP A 69 12.70 4.87 -8.44
C ASP A 69 11.70 3.70 -8.67
N GLU A 70 12.20 2.46 -8.69
CA GLU A 70 11.39 1.26 -8.79
C GLU A 70 11.08 0.67 -7.40
N TYR A 71 9.84 0.22 -7.24
CA TYR A 71 9.40 -0.48 -6.03
C TYR A 71 9.66 -1.98 -6.10
N ASP A 72 10.39 -2.49 -5.11
CA ASP A 72 10.58 -3.93 -4.88
C ASP A 72 9.39 -4.58 -4.16
N GLU A 73 8.62 -3.80 -3.42
CA GLU A 73 7.56 -4.28 -2.54
C GLU A 73 6.19 -4.26 -3.23
N PRO A 74 5.26 -5.15 -2.84
CA PRO A 74 3.88 -5.07 -3.30
C PRO A 74 3.25 -3.72 -2.96
N TYR A 75 2.53 -3.15 -3.92
CA TYR A 75 1.89 -1.84 -3.80
C TYR A 75 0.45 -1.89 -4.31
N VAL A 76 -0.33 -0.86 -3.98
CA VAL A 76 -1.68 -0.68 -4.53
C VAL A 76 -1.76 0.54 -5.45
N MET A 77 -2.62 0.44 -6.44
CA MET A 77 -2.86 1.49 -7.44
C MET A 77 -4.36 1.68 -7.69
N ALA A 78 -4.70 2.78 -8.37
CA ALA A 78 -6.07 3.05 -8.79
C ALA A 78 -6.50 2.04 -9.87
N PRO A 79 -7.77 1.60 -9.89
CA PRO A 79 -8.26 0.71 -10.93
C PRO A 79 -8.21 1.34 -12.33
N GLU A 80 -8.41 2.66 -12.45
CA GLU A 80 -8.29 3.39 -13.72
C GLU A 80 -6.87 3.38 -14.31
N SER A 81 -5.85 3.26 -13.47
CA SER A 81 -4.46 3.11 -13.92
C SER A 81 -4.21 1.75 -14.60
N LEU A 82 -5.16 0.80 -14.54
CA LEU A 82 -5.13 -0.45 -15.30
C LEU A 82 -5.71 -0.32 -16.72
N SER A 83 -6.43 0.75 -17.06
CA SER A 83 -7.16 0.84 -18.34
C SER A 83 -6.27 0.92 -19.57
N GLY A 84 -4.95 0.83 -19.39
CA GLY A 84 -4.01 0.63 -20.47
C GLY A 84 -3.93 -0.82 -21.00
N THR A 85 -4.56 -1.83 -20.37
CA THR A 85 -4.38 -3.24 -20.78
C THR A 85 -5.54 -3.84 -21.59
N ASP A 86 -6.73 -3.26 -21.53
CA ASP A 86 -7.94 -3.87 -22.09
C ASP A 86 -8.43 -3.06 -23.31
N GLY A 87 -7.69 -3.16 -24.42
CA GLY A 87 -8.13 -2.50 -25.66
C GLY A 87 -7.23 -2.55 -26.89
N MET A 88 -6.18 -3.38 -26.97
CA MET A 88 -5.34 -3.46 -28.18
C MET A 88 -5.61 -4.74 -28.98
N ASP A 89 -6.73 -4.76 -29.69
CA ASP A 89 -6.77 -5.39 -31.02
C ASP A 89 -6.11 -4.40 -31.98
N GLY A 90 -4.83 -4.60 -32.29
CA GLY A 90 -4.18 -3.94 -33.40
C GLY A 90 -2.90 -3.19 -33.04
N GLU A 91 -1.82 -3.67 -33.66
CA GLU A 91 -0.51 -3.06 -33.81
C GLU A 91 0.44 -3.24 -32.63
N GLU A 92 1.54 -3.95 -32.93
CA GLU A 92 2.71 -4.13 -32.08
C GLU A 92 3.32 -2.74 -31.81
N ASP A 93 2.79 -2.06 -30.80
CA ASP A 93 3.38 -0.84 -30.25
C ASP A 93 4.63 -1.25 -29.46
N ASP A 94 5.78 -0.95 -30.05
CA ASP A 94 7.12 -1.08 -29.47
C ASP A 94 7.40 0.04 -28.44
N GLY A 95 6.38 0.76 -28.00
CA GLY A 95 6.41 1.61 -26.83
C GLY A 95 6.59 0.80 -25.55
N GLU A 96 7.83 0.75 -25.04
CA GLU A 96 8.07 0.65 -23.60
C GLU A 96 7.19 1.71 -22.93
N ARG A 97 6.03 1.33 -22.41
CA ARG A 97 5.32 2.20 -21.47
C ARG A 97 6.26 2.36 -20.29
N ASP A 98 6.81 3.56 -20.17
CA ASP A 98 7.57 3.95 -18.99
C ASP A 98 6.72 3.57 -17.78
N ALA A 99 7.34 2.81 -16.88
CA ALA A 99 6.78 2.45 -15.58
C ALA A 99 6.36 3.68 -14.74
N GLU A 100 6.62 4.89 -15.25
CA GLU A 100 6.38 6.22 -14.71
C GLU A 100 4.92 6.68 -14.82
N ASP A 101 4.09 6.10 -15.70
CA ASP A 101 2.67 6.48 -15.85
C ASP A 101 1.70 5.67 -14.96
N CYS A 102 2.23 4.79 -14.09
CA CYS A 102 1.43 4.07 -13.10
C CYS A 102 1.42 4.83 -11.77
N ASP A 103 0.34 5.56 -11.48
CA ASP A 103 0.14 6.26 -10.20
C ASP A 103 0.08 5.26 -9.03
N VAL A 104 1.23 4.98 -8.41
CA VAL A 104 1.31 4.21 -7.18
C VAL A 104 0.62 5.00 -6.07
N LEU A 105 -0.50 4.49 -5.57
CA LEU A 105 -1.29 5.18 -4.55
C LEU A 105 -0.74 4.94 -3.14
N CYS A 106 -0.24 3.72 -2.89
CA CYS A 106 0.28 3.34 -1.60
C CYS A 106 1.20 2.11 -1.71
N VAL A 107 2.34 2.17 -1.03
CA VAL A 107 3.17 1.00 -0.69
C VAL A 107 2.87 0.66 0.78
N PRO A 108 2.05 -0.36 1.08
CA PRO A 108 1.56 -0.59 2.44
C PRO A 108 2.66 -0.82 3.48
N ALA A 109 3.77 -1.45 3.09
CA ALA A 109 4.91 -1.65 3.97
C ALA A 109 5.59 -0.31 4.36
N ASP A 110 5.77 0.60 3.40
CA ASP A 110 6.29 1.94 3.68
C ASP A 110 5.36 2.76 4.55
N GLU A 111 4.04 2.64 4.38
CA GLU A 111 3.08 3.33 5.26
C GLU A 111 3.19 2.86 6.71
N LEU A 112 3.40 1.57 6.94
CA LEU A 112 3.63 1.06 8.29
C LEU A 112 4.93 1.60 8.87
N ARG A 113 6.01 1.66 8.08
CA ARG A 113 7.30 2.20 8.55
C ARG A 113 7.18 3.70 8.84
N ALA A 114 6.45 4.41 8.01
CA ALA A 114 6.21 5.84 8.16
C ALA A 114 5.48 6.16 9.47
N LEU A 115 4.70 5.24 10.06
CA LEU A 115 4.09 5.47 11.39
C LEU A 115 5.10 5.89 12.45
N LEU A 116 6.35 5.41 12.36
CA LEU A 116 7.41 5.70 13.32
C LEU A 116 8.19 6.99 13.00
N LEU A 117 8.01 7.56 11.81
CA LEU A 117 8.54 8.87 11.41
C LEU A 117 7.54 10.01 11.65
N ARG A 118 6.26 9.64 11.70
CA ARG A 118 5.10 10.53 11.80
C ARG A 118 4.77 10.87 13.26
N ASP A 119 4.23 12.07 13.48
CA ASP A 119 3.78 12.50 14.82
C ASP A 119 2.66 11.59 15.35
N GLU A 120 2.43 11.58 16.66
CA GLU A 120 1.41 10.72 17.30
C GLU A 120 -0.04 11.00 16.81
N ASP A 121 -0.26 12.19 16.24
CA ASP A 121 -1.55 12.60 15.67
C ASP A 121 -1.78 12.05 14.25
N GLU A 122 -0.72 11.63 13.56
CA GLU A 122 -0.80 11.03 12.23
C GLU A 122 -1.03 9.51 12.38
N ARG A 123 -2.21 9.09 11.91
CA ARG A 123 -2.76 7.76 12.14
C ARG A 123 -2.73 6.93 10.86
N LEU A 124 -2.74 5.61 11.00
CA LEU A 124 -2.81 4.70 9.86
C LEU A 124 -4.11 4.87 9.05
N ARG A 125 -5.18 5.37 9.69
CA ARG A 125 -6.44 5.70 9.00
C ARG A 125 -6.26 6.81 7.96
N ASP A 126 -5.27 7.69 8.11
CA ASP A 126 -5.13 8.87 7.28
C ASP A 126 -4.62 8.51 5.88
N VAL A 127 -4.00 7.33 5.72
CA VAL A 127 -3.67 6.73 4.42
C VAL A 127 -4.92 6.63 3.53
N LEU A 128 -6.09 6.37 4.13
CA LEU A 128 -7.33 6.19 3.38
C LEU A 128 -7.90 7.50 2.82
N ASN A 129 -7.46 8.65 3.32
CA ASN A 129 -7.91 9.96 2.80
C ASN A 129 -7.51 10.16 1.34
N ARG A 130 -6.52 9.40 0.84
CA ARG A 130 -6.08 9.43 -0.56
C ARG A 130 -7.14 8.93 -1.56
N TYR A 131 -8.13 8.19 -1.08
CA TYR A 131 -9.17 7.56 -1.91
C TYR A 131 -10.54 8.27 -1.83
N LEU A 132 -10.61 9.43 -1.16
CA LEU A 132 -11.87 10.15 -0.92
C LEU A 132 -12.10 11.34 -1.88
N TYR A 133 -11.36 11.40 -2.99
CA TYR A 133 -11.46 12.46 -4.00
C TYR A 133 -12.53 12.19 -5.06
#